data_AF-A0AAN2BIU5-F1
#
_entry.id   AF-A0AAN2BIU5-F1
#
_cell.length_a   1.000
_cell.length_b   1.000
_cell.length_c   1.000
_cell.angle_alpha   90.00
_cell.angle_beta   90.00
_cell.angle_gamma   90.00
#
_symmetry.space_group_name_H-M   'P 1'
#
loop_
_entity.id
_entity.type
_entity.pdbx_description
1 polymer ?
#
loop_
_entity_poly.entity_id
_entity_poly.type
_entity_poly.pdbx_seq_one_letter_code
_entity_poly.pdbx_strand_id
1 'polypeptide(L)'
;MPQGLSFQLTDYIELVDWLGKVLRVDKRGAINAGLPPILESLGIEPDNWISLTKAFEENTKTFVGSDGSIERAALQMGYKRTPHQQRCKSLFG
;
A
#
# COMPACT_ATOMS: atom_id res chain seq x y z
N MET A 1 -8.00 21.86 1.30
CA MET A 1 -7.89 20.40 1.22
C MET A 1 -9.28 19.81 1.35
N PRO A 2 -9.68 18.81 0.57
CA PRO A 2 -10.98 18.18 0.78
C PRO A 2 -11.01 17.51 2.16
N GLN A 3 -12.13 17.63 2.87
CA GLN A 3 -12.36 16.92 4.12
C GLN A 3 -12.70 15.46 3.78
N GLY A 4 -11.68 14.60 3.72
CA GLY A 4 -11.88 13.16 3.48
C GLY A 4 -10.79 12.53 2.62
N LEU A 5 -10.94 11.23 2.38
CA LEU A 5 -10.11 10.49 1.43
C LEU A 5 -10.42 10.96 0.00
N SER A 6 -9.40 11.11 -0.83
CA SER A 6 -9.52 11.57 -2.23
C SER A 6 -10.04 10.48 -3.18
N PHE A 7 -10.98 9.64 -2.74
CA PHE A 7 -11.57 8.56 -3.54
C PHE A 7 -12.95 8.18 -2.99
N GLN A 8 -13.81 7.63 -3.85
CA GLN A 8 -15.13 7.15 -3.46
C GLN A 8 -15.05 5.76 -2.82
N LEU A 9 -16.06 5.41 -2.03
CA LEU A 9 -16.18 4.05 -1.47
C LEU A 9 -16.21 2.98 -2.57
N THR A 10 -16.83 3.28 -3.71
CA THR A 10 -16.88 2.38 -4.88
C THR A 10 -15.49 2.05 -5.39
N ASP A 11 -14.62 3.05 -5.46
CA ASP A 11 -13.25 2.90 -5.96
C ASP A 11 -12.43 2.01 -5.01
N TYR A 12 -12.68 2.14 -3.70
CA TYR A 12 -12.07 1.27 -2.69
C TYR A 12 -12.55 -0.18 -2.81
N ILE A 13 -13.85 -0.41 -3.00
CA ILE A 13 -14.39 -1.77 -3.16
C ILE A 13 -13.85 -2.41 -4.44
N GLU A 14 -13.75 -1.65 -5.54
CA GLU A 14 -13.16 -2.12 -6.79
C GLU A 14 -11.69 -2.52 -6.62
N LEU A 15 -10.92 -1.74 -5.86
CA LEU A 15 -9.53 -2.08 -5.52
C LEU A 15 -9.42 -3.40 -4.75
N VAL A 16 -10.31 -3.61 -3.77
CA VAL A 16 -10.32 -4.83 -2.95
C VAL A 16 -10.75 -6.05 -3.77
N ASP A 17 -11.75 -5.90 -4.63
CA ASP A 17 -12.19 -6.96 -5.55
C ASP A 17 -11.09 -7.31 -6.56
N TRP A 18 -10.43 -6.30 -7.12
CA TRP A 18 -9.26 -6.48 -8.00
C TRP A 18 -8.14 -7.25 -7.31
N LEU A 19 -7.76 -6.87 -6.08
CA LEU A 19 -6.78 -7.60 -5.28
C LEU A 19 -7.16 -9.07 -5.09
N GLY A 20 -8.44 -9.34 -4.77
CA GLY A 20 -8.94 -10.70 -4.61
C GLY A 20 -8.78 -11.56 -5.87
N LYS A 21 -8.93 -10.94 -7.06
CA LYS A 21 -8.73 -11.59 -8.36
C LYS A 21 -7.25 -11.82 -8.66
N VAL A 22 -6.40 -10.82 -8.43
CA VAL A 22 -4.95 -10.89 -8.71
C VAL A 22 -4.22 -11.85 -7.77
N LEU A 23 -4.68 -11.99 -6.52
CA LEU A 23 -4.08 -12.93 -5.57
C LEU A 23 -4.44 -14.40 -5.85
N ARG A 24 -5.51 -14.66 -6.62
CA ARG A 24 -6.08 -16.01 -6.86
C ARG A 24 -6.04 -16.40 -8.34
N VAL A 25 -4.93 -16.10 -9.02
CA VAL A 25 -4.71 -16.43 -10.44
C VAL A 25 -4.87 -17.94 -10.71
N ASP A 26 -4.71 -18.77 -9.68
CA ASP A 26 -4.83 -20.23 -9.71
C ASP A 26 -6.28 -20.76 -9.70
N LYS A 27 -7.30 -19.90 -9.60
CA LYS A 27 -8.72 -20.30 -9.55
C LYS A 27 -9.51 -19.94 -10.80
N ARG A 28 -10.50 -20.79 -11.15
CA ARG A 28 -11.54 -20.46 -12.14
C ARG A 28 -12.22 -19.15 -11.75
N GLY A 29 -12.11 -18.14 -12.63
CA GLY A 29 -12.55 -16.77 -12.34
C GLY A 29 -11.40 -15.74 -12.30
N ALA A 30 -10.15 -16.16 -12.50
CA ALA A 30 -9.03 -15.28 -12.80
C ALA A 30 -9.33 -14.50 -14.11
N ILE A 31 -9.88 -13.31 -13.96
CA ILE A 31 -10.06 -12.34 -15.02
C ILE A 31 -8.83 -11.43 -14.99
N ASN A 32 -8.28 -11.07 -16.15
CA ASN A 32 -7.35 -9.96 -16.28
C ASN A 32 -8.08 -8.69 -15.83
N ALA A 33 -8.11 -8.44 -14.53
CA ALA A 33 -8.81 -7.32 -13.96
C ALA A 33 -7.99 -6.08 -14.30
N GLY A 34 -8.59 -5.19 -15.10
CA GLY A 34 -7.99 -3.91 -15.45
C GLY A 34 -7.53 -3.18 -14.19
N LEU A 35 -6.42 -2.46 -14.29
CA LEU A 35 -5.84 -1.81 -13.13
C LEU A 35 -6.81 -0.76 -12.55
N PRO A 36 -7.13 -0.80 -11.25
CA PRO A 36 -8.01 0.18 -10.63
C PRO A 36 -7.38 1.59 -10.70
N PRO A 37 -8.09 2.61 -11.20
CA PRO A 37 -7.56 3.98 -11.34
C PRO A 37 -7.21 4.64 -9.98
N ILE A 38 -7.74 4.10 -8.88
CA ILE A 38 -7.39 4.52 -7.52
C ILE A 38 -5.91 4.28 -7.19
N LEU A 39 -5.26 3.25 -7.77
CA LEU A 39 -3.83 3.01 -7.54
C LEU A 39 -2.97 4.13 -8.16
N GLU A 40 -3.33 4.59 -9.35
CA GLU A 40 -2.69 5.74 -10.00
C GLU A 40 -2.90 7.01 -9.18
N SER A 41 -4.13 7.23 -8.69
CA SER A 41 -4.47 8.40 -7.87
C SER A 41 -3.73 8.42 -6.52
N LEU A 42 -3.43 7.26 -5.96
CA LEU A 42 -2.64 7.09 -4.74
C LEU A 42 -1.13 7.09 -4.98
N GLY A 43 -0.68 7.02 -6.25
CA GLY A 43 0.73 6.92 -6.61
C GLY A 43 1.38 5.61 -6.16
N ILE A 44 0.61 4.52 -6.06
CA ILE A 44 1.09 3.22 -5.60
C ILE A 44 1.22 2.29 -6.81
N GLU A 45 2.41 1.73 -7.00
CA GLU A 45 2.64 0.73 -8.04
C GLU A 45 1.83 -0.55 -7.75
N PRO A 46 1.19 -1.18 -8.76
CA PRO A 46 0.33 -2.35 -8.54
C PRO A 46 1.06 -3.53 -7.89
N ASP A 47 2.30 -3.79 -8.29
CA ASP A 47 3.12 -4.87 -7.73
C ASP A 47 3.50 -4.62 -6.27
N ASN A 48 3.75 -3.35 -5.92
CA ASN A 48 3.98 -2.94 -4.54
C ASN A 48 2.71 -3.11 -3.70
N TRP A 49 1.54 -2.76 -4.24
CA TRP A 49 0.25 -2.96 -3.57
C TRP A 49 -0.06 -4.45 -3.32
N ILE A 50 0.21 -5.33 -4.29
CA ILE A 50 0.05 -6.79 -4.12
C ILE A 50 1.03 -7.31 -3.05
N SER A 51 2.27 -6.86 -3.08
CA SER A 51 3.31 -7.26 -2.11
C SER A 51 2.99 -6.78 -0.71
N LEU A 52 2.48 -5.56 -0.58
CA LEU A 52 2.00 -4.97 0.66
C LEU A 52 0.83 -5.78 1.22
N THR A 53 -0.18 -6.09 0.41
CA THR A 53 -1.37 -6.79 0.90
C THR A 53 -1.13 -8.25 1.26
N LYS A 54 -0.18 -8.94 0.61
CA LYS A 54 0.19 -10.32 0.98
C LYS A 54 0.92 -10.43 2.31
N ALA A 55 1.79 -9.47 2.60
CA ALA A 55 2.74 -9.57 3.70
C ALA A 55 2.81 -8.28 4.51
N PHE A 56 1.67 -7.60 4.69
CA PHE A 56 1.60 -6.28 5.32
C PHE A 56 2.27 -6.32 6.70
N GLU A 57 1.77 -7.15 7.60
CA GLU A 57 2.28 -7.25 8.98
C GLU A 57 3.74 -7.74 9.05
N GLU A 58 4.18 -8.54 8.07
CA GLU A 58 5.57 -8.99 7.99
C GLU A 58 6.52 -7.88 7.51
N ASN A 59 6.05 -7.07 6.55
CA ASN A 59 6.80 -6.01 5.90
C ASN A 59 6.79 -4.71 6.72
N THR A 60 5.74 -4.47 7.51
CA THR A 60 5.52 -3.22 8.24
C THR A 60 5.32 -3.47 9.74
N LYS A 61 6.43 -3.46 10.49
CA LYS A 61 6.44 -3.80 11.92
C LYS A 61 6.38 -2.62 12.89
N THR A 62 6.69 -1.42 12.43
CA THR A 62 6.85 -0.26 13.35
C THR A 62 6.34 1.02 12.74
N PHE A 63 6.77 1.34 11.53
CA PHE A 63 6.37 2.54 10.81
C PHE A 63 6.03 2.17 9.37
N VAL A 64 5.11 2.92 8.77
CA VAL A 64 4.61 2.71 7.40
C VAL A 64 4.51 4.06 6.71
N GLY A 65 4.98 4.14 5.47
CA GLY A 65 4.92 5.36 4.67
C GLY A 65 6.23 5.67 3.97
N SER A 66 6.29 6.87 3.37
CA SER A 66 7.49 7.34 2.67
C SER A 66 8.66 7.59 3.62
N ASP A 67 9.88 7.51 3.10
CA ASP A 67 11.12 7.59 3.86
C ASP A 67 11.17 8.82 4.79
N GLY A 68 10.88 10.00 4.24
CA GLY A 68 10.86 11.24 5.02
C GLY A 68 9.69 11.35 6.01
N SER A 69 8.61 10.59 5.84
CA SER A 69 7.51 10.55 6.80
C SER A 69 7.83 9.63 7.98
N ILE A 70 8.44 8.48 7.68
CA ILE A 70 8.91 7.52 8.68
C ILE A 70 10.01 8.13 9.54
N GLU A 71 10.99 8.81 8.93
CA GLU A 71 12.07 9.46 9.68
C GLU A 71 11.54 10.53 10.65
N ARG A 72 10.62 11.39 10.18
CA ARG A 72 9.97 12.40 11.02
C ARG A 72 9.17 11.76 12.16
N ALA A 73 8.39 10.71 11.88
CA ALA A 73 7.63 10.00 12.90
C ALA A 73 8.53 9.32 13.94
N ALA A 74 9.62 8.69 13.50
CA ALA A 74 10.60 8.06 14.38
C ALA A 74 11.27 9.09 15.31
N LEU A 75 11.67 10.25 14.78
CA LEU A 75 12.23 11.35 15.57
C LEU A 75 11.23 11.89 16.60
N GLN A 76 9.97 12.10 16.19
CA GLN A 76 8.91 12.55 17.11
C GLN A 76 8.64 11.56 18.24
N MET A 77 8.78 10.26 17.98
CA MET A 77 8.63 9.21 18.98
C MET A 77 9.91 8.94 19.80
N GLY A 78 10.97 9.75 19.63
CA GLY A 78 12.20 9.67 20.43
C GLY A 78 13.19 8.59 19.97
N TYR A 79 13.03 8.03 18.78
CA TYR A 79 13.97 7.06 18.23
C TYR A 79 15.24 7.77 17.73
N LYS A 80 16.42 7.18 18.03
CA LYS A 80 17.72 7.65 17.51
C LYS A 80 18.05 7.12 16.11
N ARG A 81 17.36 6.07 15.67
CA ARG A 81 17.48 5.43 14.34
C ARG A 81 16.10 4.99 13.89
N THR A 82 15.86 5.01 12.58
CA THR A 82 14.61 4.57 11.98
C THR A 82 14.60 3.03 11.82
N PRO A 83 13.81 2.28 12.60
CA PRO A 83 13.72 0.84 12.44
C PRO A 83 13.01 0.48 11.11
N HIS A 84 13.49 -0.57 10.44
CA HIS A 84 12.89 -1.14 9.21
C HIS A 84 12.72 -0.18 8.01
N GLN A 85 13.48 0.92 7.97
CA GLN A 85 13.42 1.95 6.92
C GLN A 85 13.61 1.39 5.50
N GLN A 86 14.55 0.46 5.32
CA GLN A 86 14.93 -0.06 4.00
C GLN A 86 13.79 -0.81 3.29
N ARG A 87 12.91 -1.49 4.03
CA ARG A 87 11.79 -2.27 3.47
C ARG A 87 10.57 -1.39 3.20
N CYS A 88 10.38 -0.33 3.98
CA CYS A 88 9.36 0.68 3.66
C CYS A 88 9.77 1.49 2.42
N LYS A 89 11.06 1.78 2.27
CA LYS A 89 11.59 2.47 1.08
C LYS A 89 11.34 1.69 -0.22
N SER A 90 11.40 0.36 -0.22
CA SER A 90 11.09 -0.41 -1.44
C SER A 90 9.59 -0.49 -1.77
N LEU A 91 8.70 -0.16 -0.82
CA LEU A 91 7.24 -0.29 -0.99
C LEU A 91 6.52 1.05 -1.14
N PHE A 92 7.12 2.12 -0.62
CA PHE A 92 6.54 3.48 -0.54
C PHE A 92 7.50 4.59 -1.00
N GLY A 93 8.66 4.22 -1.57
CA GLY A 93 9.74 5.14 -1.95
C GLY A 93 9.67 5.60 -3.39
#